data_AF-A0A941E3Z1-F1
#
_entry.id   AF-A0A941E3Z1-F1
#
_cell.length_a   1.000
_cell.length_b   1.000
_cell.length_c   1.000
_cell.angle_alpha   90.00
_cell.angle_beta   90.00
_cell.angle_gamma   90.00
#
_symmetry.space_group_name_H-M   'P 1'
#
loop_
_entity.id
_entity.type
_entity.pdbx_description
1 polymer ?
#
loop_
_entity_poly.entity_id
_entity_poly.type
_entity_poly.pdbx_seq_one_letter_code
_entity_poly.pdbx_strand_id
1 'polypeptide(L)'
;RKEPKQYRKQFQDYVIRKQKYQNDMEIFGNRNSYSKTDHDATFMRMKDDYMKNGQLKAGYNVQIATEGQYTLAYDVFPNPTDTRTFIPFLNNIEERYFKLPKYIVADAGYGSEQNYS
;
A
#
# COMPACT_ATOMS: atom_id res chain seq x y z
N ARG A 1 -39.91 -6.60 29.62
CA ARG A 1 -38.90 -7.65 29.29
C ARG A 1 -38.17 -7.46 27.94
N LYS A 2 -38.40 -6.37 27.18
CA LYS A 2 -37.68 -6.12 25.90
C LYS A 2 -36.25 -5.58 26.12
N GLU A 3 -36.09 -4.61 27.02
CA GLU A 3 -34.79 -3.97 27.32
C GLU A 3 -33.64 -4.95 27.64
N PRO A 4 -33.78 -5.94 28.56
CA PRO A 4 -32.67 -6.83 28.88
C PRO A 4 -32.23 -7.73 27.70
N LYS A 5 -33.19 -8.10 26.83
CA LYS A 5 -32.90 -8.88 25.61
C LYS A 5 -32.15 -8.02 24.58
N GLN A 6 -32.49 -6.74 24.48
CA GLN A 6 -31.83 -5.79 23.59
C GLN A 6 -30.38 -5.54 24.02
N TYR A 7 -30.14 -5.28 25.31
CA TYR A 7 -28.77 -5.13 25.84
C TYR A 7 -27.92 -6.38 25.63
N ARG A 8 -28.48 -7.58 25.84
CA ARG A 8 -27.77 -8.83 25.57
C ARG A 8 -27.36 -8.95 24.08
N LYS A 9 -28.26 -8.61 23.15
CA LYS A 9 -27.96 -8.65 21.71
C LYS A 9 -26.87 -7.65 21.33
N GLN A 10 -26.92 -6.43 21.87
CA GLN A 10 -25.89 -5.41 21.65
C GLN A 10 -24.54 -5.86 22.18
N PHE A 11 -24.49 -6.44 23.39
CA PHE A 11 -23.26 -6.93 23.97
C PHE A 11 -22.62 -8.05 23.13
N GLN A 12 -23.43 -9.01 22.66
CA GLN A 12 -22.95 -10.08 21.77
C GLN A 12 -22.36 -9.52 20.47
N ASP A 13 -23.04 -8.55 19.87
CA ASP A 13 -22.59 -7.89 18.67
C ASP A 13 -21.29 -7.09 18.88
N TYR A 14 -21.13 -6.41 20.03
CA TYR A 14 -19.86 -5.75 20.39
C TYR A 14 -18.70 -6.72 20.55
N VAL A 15 -18.94 -7.90 21.14
CA VAL A 15 -17.90 -8.94 21.25
C VAL A 15 -17.43 -9.38 19.86
N ILE A 16 -18.37 -9.63 18.94
CA ILE A 16 -18.06 -10.04 17.56
C ILE A 16 -17.28 -8.94 16.83
N ARG A 17 -17.72 -7.67 16.92
CA ARG A 17 -17.03 -6.55 16.28
C ARG A 17 -15.63 -6.34 16.85
N LYS A 18 -15.46 -6.47 18.17
CA LYS A 18 -14.14 -6.34 18.82
C LYS A 18 -13.16 -7.38 18.30
N GLN A 19 -13.59 -8.64 18.22
CA GLN A 19 -12.76 -9.72 17.68
C GLN A 19 -12.42 -9.47 16.21
N LYS A 20 -13.38 -9.01 15.41
CA LYS A 20 -13.14 -8.62 14.03
C LYS A 20 -12.08 -7.51 13.93
N TYR A 21 -12.19 -6.43 14.72
CA TYR A 21 -11.24 -5.34 14.66
C TYR A 21 -9.83 -5.74 15.10
N GLN A 22 -9.70 -6.68 16.04
CA GLN A 22 -8.40 -7.25 16.41
C GLN A 22 -7.76 -7.96 15.21
N ASN A 23 -8.52 -8.83 14.54
CA ASN A 23 -8.05 -9.51 13.34
C ASN A 23 -7.71 -8.50 12.22
N ASP A 24 -8.57 -7.50 11.99
CA ASP A 24 -8.34 -6.48 10.97
C ASP A 24 -7.03 -5.70 11.26
N MET A 25 -6.78 -5.32 12.53
CA MET A 25 -5.54 -4.65 12.96
C MET A 25 -4.29 -5.49 12.72
N GLU A 26 -4.36 -6.80 13.00
CA GLU A 26 -3.26 -7.72 12.73
C GLU A 26 -2.98 -7.82 11.23
N ILE A 27 -4.02 -7.84 10.39
CA ILE A 27 -3.88 -7.98 8.93
C ILE A 27 -3.25 -6.72 8.31
N PHE A 28 -3.78 -5.52 8.61
CA PHE A 28 -3.26 -4.31 7.94
C PHE A 28 -1.91 -3.85 8.53
N GLY A 29 -1.63 -4.15 9.80
CA GLY A 29 -0.36 -3.79 10.45
C GLY A 29 -0.06 -2.29 10.36
N ASN A 30 1.02 -1.93 9.66
CA ASN A 30 1.43 -0.53 9.46
C ASN A 30 0.74 0.15 8.26
N ARG A 31 -0.10 -0.58 7.52
CA ARG A 31 -0.81 -0.10 6.32
C ARG A 31 -2.16 0.48 6.69
N ASN A 32 -2.69 1.38 5.87
CA ASN A 32 -3.99 2.02 6.14
C ASN A 32 -5.19 1.18 5.68
N SER A 33 -5.00 0.18 4.81
CA SER A 33 -6.07 -0.65 4.25
C SER A 33 -5.52 -1.95 3.66
N TYR A 34 -6.41 -2.90 3.36
CA TYR A 34 -6.09 -4.18 2.73
C TYR A 34 -7.31 -4.71 1.95
N SER A 35 -7.11 -5.52 0.90
CA SER A 35 -8.22 -6.17 0.20
C SER A 35 -8.84 -7.29 1.04
N LYS A 36 -10.14 -7.54 0.83
CA LYS A 36 -10.84 -8.67 1.47
C LYS A 36 -10.36 -10.03 0.97
N THR A 37 -9.92 -10.11 -0.28
CA THR A 37 -9.49 -11.38 -0.92
C THR A 37 -7.98 -11.55 -0.94
N ASP A 38 -7.25 -10.46 -1.06
CA ASP A 38 -5.79 -10.41 -1.09
C ASP A 38 -5.29 -9.43 -0.04
N HIS A 39 -4.94 -9.95 1.12
CA HIS A 39 -4.58 -9.13 2.27
C HIS A 39 -3.27 -8.35 2.08
N ASP A 40 -2.47 -8.65 1.04
CA ASP A 40 -1.24 -7.92 0.74
C ASP A 40 -1.51 -6.69 -0.14
N ALA A 41 -2.57 -6.71 -0.95
CA ALA A 41 -3.00 -5.58 -1.77
C ALA A 41 -3.63 -4.47 -0.92
N THR A 42 -3.29 -3.21 -1.22
CA THR A 42 -3.85 -2.05 -0.51
C THR A 42 -4.78 -1.25 -1.41
N PHE A 43 -5.76 -0.56 -0.83
CA PHE A 43 -6.65 0.29 -1.60
C PHE A 43 -5.94 1.56 -2.03
N MET A 44 -5.87 1.75 -3.35
CA MET A 44 -5.23 2.90 -3.99
C MET A 44 -6.24 3.61 -4.87
N ARG A 45 -6.08 4.92 -5.02
CA ARG A 45 -6.85 5.70 -5.99
C ARG A 45 -6.29 5.39 -7.37
N MET A 46 -7.08 4.71 -8.19
CA MET A 46 -6.67 4.43 -9.57
C MET A 46 -6.71 5.71 -10.39
N LYS A 47 -5.94 5.73 -11.48
CA LYS A 47 -6.05 6.77 -12.52
C LYS A 47 -7.51 6.87 -12.97
N ASP A 48 -7.94 8.09 -13.24
CA ASP A 48 -9.26 8.35 -13.79
C ASP A 48 -9.42 7.56 -15.10
N ASP A 49 -10.51 6.80 -15.17
CA ASP A 49 -10.89 6.14 -16.42
C ASP A 49 -11.42 7.17 -17.43
N TYR A 50 -11.78 6.71 -18.63
CA TYR A 50 -12.41 7.56 -19.65
C TYR A 50 -13.66 8.31 -19.11
N MET A 51 -14.33 7.75 -18.11
CA MET A 51 -15.51 8.31 -17.46
C MET A 51 -15.18 9.25 -16.28
N LYS A 52 -13.90 9.53 -16.02
CA LYS A 52 -13.40 10.34 -14.89
C LYS A 52 -13.79 9.80 -13.51
N ASN A 53 -14.01 8.49 -13.42
CA ASN A 53 -14.31 7.82 -12.17
C ASN A 53 -13.05 7.14 -11.65
N GLY A 54 -12.12 7.91 -11.07
CA GLY A 54 -11.01 7.32 -10.32
C GLY A 54 -11.57 6.44 -9.20
N GLN A 55 -11.59 5.13 -9.41
CA GLN A 55 -12.13 4.22 -8.42
C GLN A 55 -11.04 3.87 -7.41
N LEU A 56 -11.43 3.75 -6.14
CA LEU A 56 -10.57 3.15 -5.14
C LEU A 56 -10.58 1.64 -5.37
N LYS A 57 -9.44 1.06 -5.72
CA LYS A 57 -9.31 -0.39 -5.95
C LYS A 57 -8.11 -0.92 -5.18
N ALA A 58 -8.21 -2.17 -4.76
CA ALA A 58 -7.06 -2.88 -4.22
C ALA A 58 -6.03 -3.08 -5.34
N GLY A 59 -4.77 -2.78 -5.06
CA GLY A 59 -3.69 -2.91 -6.00
C GLY A 59 -2.32 -2.84 -5.32
N TYR A 60 -1.30 -2.89 -6.17
CA TYR A 60 0.08 -2.75 -5.80
C TYR A 60 0.72 -1.64 -6.62
N ASN A 61 1.69 -0.98 -6.03
CA ASN A 61 2.50 0.01 -6.70
C ASN A 61 3.83 -0.63 -7.12
N VAL A 62 3.96 -0.93 -8.42
CA VAL A 62 5.14 -1.55 -9.00
C VAL A 62 6.15 -0.48 -9.40
N GLN A 63 7.36 -0.58 -8.88
CA GLN A 63 8.49 0.29 -9.21
C GLN A 63 9.44 -0.46 -10.13
N ILE A 64 9.93 0.21 -11.17
CA ILE A 64 10.75 -0.42 -12.21
C ILE A 64 11.94 0.50 -12.51
N ALA A 65 13.15 -0.05 -12.44
CA ALA A 65 14.37 0.62 -12.84
C ALA A 65 14.73 0.20 -14.27
N THR A 66 14.99 1.18 -15.13
CA THR A 66 15.30 0.95 -16.53
C THR A 66 16.52 1.72 -16.99
N GLU A 67 17.31 1.13 -17.89
CA GLU A 67 18.41 1.81 -18.58
C GLU A 67 18.43 1.35 -20.04
N GLY A 68 18.54 2.29 -20.99
CA GLY A 68 18.73 1.95 -22.40
C GLY A 68 17.67 1.00 -22.98
N GLN A 69 16.40 1.15 -22.59
CA GLN A 69 15.26 0.27 -22.95
C GLN A 69 15.27 -1.12 -22.28
N TYR A 70 16.17 -1.39 -21.34
CA TYR A 70 16.18 -2.62 -20.55
C TYR A 70 15.60 -2.38 -19.16
N THR A 71 14.85 -3.36 -18.65
CA THR A 71 14.48 -3.42 -17.23
C THR A 71 15.62 -4.05 -16.46
N LEU A 72 16.11 -3.34 -15.44
CA LEU A 72 17.25 -3.76 -14.63
C LEU A 72 16.83 -4.33 -13.27
N ALA A 73 15.79 -3.75 -12.67
CA ALA A 73 15.25 -4.18 -11.38
C ALA A 73 13.78 -3.78 -11.25
N TYR A 74 13.06 -4.46 -10.37
CA TYR A 74 11.69 -4.12 -10.02
C TYR A 74 11.43 -4.45 -8.55
N ASP A 75 10.44 -3.78 -7.97
CA ASP A 75 9.92 -4.09 -6.64
C ASP A 75 8.45 -3.68 -6.53
N VAL A 76 7.75 -4.23 -5.53
CA VAL A 76 6.31 -4.11 -5.38
C VAL A 76 5.98 -3.55 -4.01
N PHE A 77 5.33 -2.39 -3.99
CA PHE A 77 5.02 -1.67 -2.77
C PHE A 77 3.52 -1.64 -2.46
N PRO A 78 3.15 -1.73 -1.17
CA PRO A 78 1.80 -1.49 -0.72
C PRO A 78 1.47 0.01 -0.62
N ASN A 79 2.38 0.90 -1.04
CA ASN A 79 2.22 2.35 -0.90
C ASN A 79 1.44 2.94 -2.08
N PRO A 80 0.34 3.69 -1.85
CA PRO A 80 -0.44 4.30 -2.93
C PRO A 80 0.31 5.38 -3.72
N THR A 81 1.39 5.94 -3.17
CA THR A 81 2.17 7.04 -3.75
C THR A 81 3.65 6.69 -3.78
N ASP A 82 4.37 7.20 -4.77
CA ASP A 82 5.78 6.85 -5.05
C ASP A 82 6.79 7.50 -4.09
N THR A 83 6.43 8.60 -3.44
CA THR A 83 7.33 9.33 -2.52
C THR A 83 8.02 8.45 -1.47
N ARG A 84 7.33 7.46 -0.91
CA ARG A 84 7.88 6.57 0.15
C ARG A 84 8.52 5.30 -0.39
N THR A 85 8.46 5.04 -1.70
CA THR A 85 8.97 3.80 -2.30
C THR A 85 10.42 3.96 -2.77
N PHE A 86 10.88 5.19 -3.04
CA PHE A 86 12.18 5.45 -3.64
C PHE A 86 13.36 4.88 -2.85
N ILE A 87 13.57 5.33 -1.61
CA ILE A 87 14.71 4.89 -0.78
C ILE A 87 14.67 3.37 -0.57
N PRO A 88 13.54 2.75 -0.15
CA PRO A 88 13.45 1.29 -0.07
C PRO A 88 13.79 0.58 -1.37
N PHE A 89 13.34 1.12 -2.51
CA PHE A 89 13.61 0.53 -3.83
C PHE A 89 15.09 0.59 -4.18
N LEU A 90 15.75 1.73 -3.98
CA LEU A 90 17.20 1.86 -4.22
C LEU A 90 18.02 0.94 -3.33
N ASN A 91 17.65 0.81 -2.05
CA ASN A 91 18.29 -0.12 -1.13
C ASN A 91 18.14 -1.58 -1.62
N ASN A 92 16.97 -1.96 -2.12
CA ASN A 92 16.73 -3.28 -2.68
C ASN A 92 17.60 -3.54 -3.93
N ILE A 93 17.72 -2.53 -4.82
CA ILE A 93 18.58 -2.61 -6.01
C ILE A 93 20.03 -2.86 -5.61
N GLU A 94 20.55 -2.08 -4.66
CA GLU A 94 21.93 -2.20 -4.21
C GLU A 94 22.21 -3.54 -3.51
N GLU A 95 21.25 -4.06 -2.74
CA GLU A 95 21.37 -5.33 -2.05
C GLU A 95 21.30 -6.54 -3.02
N ARG A 96 20.42 -6.50 -4.02
CA ARG A 96 20.02 -7.72 -4.75
C ARG A 96 20.38 -7.74 -6.23
N TYR A 97 20.59 -6.58 -6.84
CA TYR A 97 20.74 -6.48 -8.29
C TYR A 97 22.12 -5.97 -8.68
N PHE A 98 22.46 -4.72 -8.35
CA PHE A 98 23.73 -4.09 -8.74
C PHE A 98 23.99 -2.81 -7.94
N LYS A 99 25.26 -2.38 -7.93
CA LYS A 99 25.64 -1.10 -7.33
C LYS A 99 24.98 0.07 -8.05
N LEU A 100 24.40 0.99 -7.29
CA LEU A 100 23.69 2.15 -7.83
C LEU A 100 24.60 3.05 -8.70
N PRO A 101 24.07 3.60 -9.80
CA PRO A 101 24.81 4.53 -10.64
C PRO A 101 25.01 5.88 -9.93
N LYS A 102 26.00 6.66 -10.40
CA LYS A 102 26.29 7.99 -9.84
C LYS A 102 25.11 8.96 -9.94
N TYR A 103 24.29 8.82 -10.98
CA TYR A 103 23.12 9.65 -11.22
C TYR A 103 21.91 8.76 -11.40
N ILE A 104 20.88 9.01 -10.60
CA ILE A 104 19.58 8.37 -10.71
C ILE A 104 18.59 9.44 -11.13
N VAL A 105 17.81 9.15 -12.16
CA VAL A 105 16.73 10.02 -12.63
C VAL A 105 15.41 9.33 -12.28
N ALA A 106 14.53 10.07 -11.62
CA ALA A 106 13.21 9.59 -11.23
C ALA A 106 12.17 10.66 -11.59
N ASP A 107 10.90 10.27 -11.63
CA ASP A 107 9.82 11.21 -11.91
C ASP A 107 9.59 12.21 -10.75
N ALA A 108 8.74 13.21 -11.00
CA ALA A 108 8.40 14.20 -9.97
C ALA A 108 7.55 13.63 -8.83
N GLY A 109 6.93 12.46 -8.99
CA GLY A 109 6.15 11.76 -7.99
C GLY A 109 6.98 11.25 -6.81
N TYR A 110 8.30 11.07 -7.00
CA TYR A 110 9.24 10.81 -5.92
C TYR A 110 9.72 12.08 -5.20
N GLY A 111 9.27 13.27 -5.59
CA GLY A 111 9.73 14.52 -5.01
C GLY A 111 9.39 14.65 -3.53
N SER A 112 10.38 14.51 -2.66
CA SER A 112 10.26 14.76 -1.22
C SER A 112 11.62 15.16 -0.64
N GLU A 113 11.62 15.97 0.42
CA GLU A 113 12.86 16.38 1.13
C GLU A 113 13.73 15.18 1.49
N GLN A 114 13.09 14.09 1.94
CA GLN A 114 13.75 12.84 2.31
C GLN A 114 14.46 12.18 1.13
N ASN A 115 13.91 12.26 -0.07
CA ASN A 115 14.51 11.67 -1.28
C ASN A 115 15.58 12.55 -1.91
N TYR A 116 15.68 13.82 -1.51
CA TYR A 116 16.69 14.76 -2.00
C TYR A 116 17.91 14.91 -1.07
N SER A 117 17.81 14.39 0.15
CA SER A 117 18.85 14.46 1.19
C SER A 117 19.70 13.21 1.18
#